data_AF-A0A930T0I3-F1
#
_entry.id   AF-A0A930T0I3-F1
#
_cell.length_a   1.000
_cell.length_b   1.000
_cell.length_c   1.000
_cell.angle_alpha   90.00
_cell.angle_beta   90.00
_cell.angle_gamma   90.00
#
_symmetry.space_group_name_H-M   'P 1'
#
loop_
_entity.id
_entity.type
_entity.pdbx_description
1 polymer ?
#
loop_
_entity_poly.entity_id
_entity_poly.type
_entity_poly.pdbx_seq_one_letter_code
_entity_poly.pdbx_strand_id
1 'polypeptide(L)'
;MLRRIWVSEMEQPIARARVQQKYQWLWIYRFIHPESAETYWWLLPKVNAKIFSLVLVDVTKEFDLSENKRMLFVLHKANWH
;
A
#
# COMPACT_ATOMS: atom_id res chain seq x y z
N MET A 1 20.00 6.32 1.09
CA MET A 1 20.90 7.50 1.12
C MET A 1 20.06 8.73 0.82
N LEU A 2 19.69 9.50 1.84
CA LEU A 2 19.04 10.81 1.69
C LEU A 2 20.13 11.87 1.57
N ARG A 3 20.10 12.70 0.52
CA ARG A 3 21.03 13.81 0.34
C ARG A 3 20.34 15.09 0.79
N ARG A 4 20.82 15.72 1.85
CA ARG A 4 20.38 17.06 2.23
C ARG A 4 20.86 18.07 1.18
N ILE A 5 19.96 18.96 0.77
CA ILE A 5 20.27 20.12 -0.07
C ILE A 5 19.94 21.36 0.72
N TRP A 6 20.84 22.33 0.72
CA TRP A 6 20.61 23.65 1.32
C TRP A 6 19.99 24.56 0.27
N VAL A 7 19.01 25.34 0.70
CA VAL A 7 18.27 26.30 -0.10
C VAL A 7 18.03 27.54 0.76
N SER A 8 17.98 28.73 0.15
CA SER A 8 17.69 29.98 0.85
C SER A 8 16.33 29.91 1.55
N GLU A 9 16.17 30.64 2.65
CA GLU A 9 15.03 30.54 3.58
C GLU A 9 13.64 30.75 2.93
N MET A 10 13.58 31.39 1.76
CA MET A 10 12.34 31.63 1.01
C MET A 10 12.28 30.96 -0.37
N GLU A 11 13.19 30.04 -0.67
CA GLU A 11 13.20 29.30 -1.94
C GLU A 11 12.71 27.86 -1.76
N GLN A 12 11.88 27.39 -2.70
CA GLN A 12 11.50 25.97 -2.70
C GLN A 12 12.68 25.11 -3.19
N PRO A 13 13.10 24.09 -2.43
CA PRO A 13 14.14 23.18 -2.85
C PRO A 13 13.64 22.32 -4.01
N ILE A 14 14.00 22.69 -5.24
CA ILE A 14 13.75 21.87 -6.42
C ILE A 14 14.88 20.86 -6.54
N ALA A 15 14.55 19.57 -6.45
CA ALA A 15 15.49 18.51 -6.74
C ALA A 15 15.86 18.54 -8.24
N ARG A 16 16.92 19.29 -8.59
CA ARG A 16 17.41 19.41 -9.98
C ARG A 16 18.08 18.14 -10.50
N ALA A 17 18.43 17.21 -9.61
CA ALA A 17 18.94 15.91 -10.00
C ALA A 17 17.77 15.05 -10.50
N ARG A 18 17.86 14.55 -11.74
CA ARG A 18 16.96 13.49 -12.24
C ARG A 18 16.91 12.40 -11.17
N VAL A 19 15.72 12.07 -10.67
CA VAL A 19 15.53 11.00 -9.68
C VAL A 19 16.06 9.71 -10.30
N GLN A 20 17.28 9.33 -9.93
CA GLN A 20 17.86 8.04 -10.29
C GLN A 20 17.32 7.02 -9.30
N GLN A 21 16.11 6.54 -9.57
CA GLN A 21 15.51 5.49 -8.76
C GLN A 21 16.34 4.20 -8.95
N LYS A 22 17.22 3.90 -7.98
CA LYS A 22 18.10 2.73 -8.02
C LYS A 22 17.44 1.44 -7.53
N TYR A 23 16.28 1.56 -6.88
CA TYR A 23 15.57 0.45 -6.25
C TYR A 23 14.11 0.48 -6.67
N GLN A 24 13.52 -0.69 -6.87
CA GLN A 24 12.10 -0.80 -7.14
C GLN A 24 11.27 -0.42 -5.90
N TRP A 25 10.26 0.42 -6.09
CA TRP A 25 9.25 0.66 -5.04
C TRP A 25 8.36 -0.57 -4.89
N LEU A 26 8.17 -0.99 -3.64
CA LEU A 26 7.21 -2.00 -3.27
C LEU A 26 6.06 -1.34 -2.50
N TRP A 27 4.90 -1.95 -2.58
CA TRP A 27 3.66 -1.48 -1.99
C TRP A 27 3.23 -2.43 -0.90
N ILE A 28 2.80 -1.86 0.23
CA ILE A 28 2.24 -2.63 1.34
C ILE A 28 0.72 -2.61 1.19
N TYR A 29 0.14 -3.78 1.01
CA TYR A 29 -1.30 -4.01 1.15
C TYR A 29 -1.52 -4.49 2.57
N ARG A 30 -2.35 -3.79 3.36
CA ARG A 30 -2.54 -4.10 4.78
C ARG A 30 -4.01 -4.02 5.16
N PHE A 31 -4.52 -5.07 5.80
CA PHE A 31 -5.79 -5.09 6.51
C PHE A 31 -5.53 -5.21 8.01
N ILE A 32 -6.35 -4.52 8.80
CA ILE A 32 -6.27 -4.55 10.26
C ILE A 32 -7.64 -4.96 10.79
N HIS A 33 -7.67 -5.94 11.68
CA HIS A 33 -8.86 -6.24 12.47
C HIS A 33 -8.97 -5.19 13.60
N PRO A 34 -10.01 -4.34 13.60
CA PRO A 34 -10.03 -3.13 14.44
C PRO A 34 -10.07 -3.43 15.94
N GLU A 35 -10.69 -4.54 16.35
CA GLU A 35 -10.84 -4.90 17.76
C GLU A 35 -9.58 -5.58 18.33
N SER A 36 -8.96 -6.49 17.57
CA SER A 36 -7.78 -7.25 18.04
C SER A 36 -6.44 -6.63 17.65
N ALA A 37 -6.44 -5.61 16.78
CA ALA A 37 -5.25 -5.03 16.13
C ALA A 37 -4.41 -6.02 15.30
N GLU A 38 -4.92 -7.23 15.06
CA GLU A 38 -4.27 -8.19 14.17
C GLU A 38 -4.15 -7.63 12.75
N THR A 39 -3.00 -7.87 12.14
CA THR A 39 -2.63 -7.26 10.86
C THR A 39 -2.27 -8.34 9.85
N TYR A 40 -2.89 -8.27 8.68
CA TYR A 40 -2.63 -9.16 7.56
C TYR A 40 -2.18 -8.35 6.36
N TRP A 41 -1.06 -8.73 5.72
CA TRP A 41 -0.41 -7.84 4.76
C TRP A 41 0.47 -8.55 3.72
N TRP A 42 0.71 -7.85 2.61
CA TRP A 42 1.62 -8.26 1.53
C TRP A 42 2.54 -7.11 1.14
N LEU A 43 3.74 -7.47 0.67
CA LEU A 43 4.67 -6.56 0.03
C LEU A 43 4.76 -6.88 -1.46
N LEU A 44 4.16 -6.04 -2.30
CA LEU A 44 3.95 -6.35 -3.72
C LEU A 44 4.53 -5.26 -4.64
N PRO A 45 4.98 -5.62 -5.85
CA PRO A 45 5.66 -4.68 -6.75
C PRO A 45 4.74 -3.66 -7.44
N LYS A 46 3.42 -3.80 -7.34
CA LYS A 46 2.44 -3.03 -8.12
C LYS A 46 1.19 -2.72 -7.29
N VAL A 47 0.56 -1.58 -7.60
CA VAL A 47 -0.80 -1.26 -7.17
C VAL A 47 -1.73 -1.11 -8.36
N ASN A 48 -2.69 -2.01 -8.49
CA ASN A 48 -3.77 -1.99 -9.47
C ASN A 48 -4.90 -2.96 -9.07
N ALA A 49 -6.05 -2.84 -9.73
CA ALA A 49 -7.23 -3.65 -9.46
C ALA A 49 -6.96 -5.16 -9.58
N LYS A 50 -6.20 -5.61 -10.58
CA LYS A 50 -5.89 -7.04 -10.77
C LYS A 50 -5.14 -7.63 -9.57
N ILE A 51 -4.11 -6.93 -9.09
CA ILE A 51 -3.36 -7.36 -7.90
C ILE A 51 -4.24 -7.28 -6.66
N PHE A 52 -5.05 -6.24 -6.53
CA PHE A 52 -5.97 -6.09 -5.40
C PHE A 52 -7.00 -7.22 -5.33
N SER A 53 -7.59 -7.65 -6.46
CA SER A 53 -8.51 -8.80 -6.49
C SER A 53 -7.83 -10.10 -6.05
N LEU A 54 -6.57 -10.32 -6.43
CA LEU A 54 -5.81 -11.50 -5.98
C LEU A 54 -5.55 -11.47 -4.48
N VAL A 55 -5.22 -10.30 -3.94
CA VAL A 55 -5.08 -10.08 -2.49
C VAL A 55 -6.39 -10.41 -1.77
N LEU A 56 -7.55 -9.95 -2.29
CA LEU A 56 -8.84 -10.28 -1.69
C LEU A 56 -9.16 -11.78 -1.73
N VAL A 57 -8.82 -12.48 -2.83
CA VAL A 57 -8.95 -13.94 -2.89
C VAL A 57 -8.10 -14.62 -1.82
N ASP A 58 -6.87 -14.15 -1.61
CA ASP A 58 -5.99 -14.67 -0.56
C ASP A 58 -6.57 -14.44 0.84
N VAL A 59 -7.09 -13.23 1.13
CA VAL A 59 -7.82 -12.93 2.37
C VAL A 59 -9.00 -13.89 2.57
N THR A 60 -9.79 -14.14 1.52
CA THR A 60 -10.97 -15.01 1.66
C THR A 60 -10.59 -16.43 2.08
N LYS A 61 -9.43 -16.93 1.63
CA LYS A 61 -8.92 -18.24 2.01
C LYS A 61 -8.35 -18.26 3.42
N GLU A 62 -7.54 -17.26 3.77
CA GLU A 62 -6.93 -17.16 5.11
C GLU A 62 -7.99 -17.15 6.21
N PHE A 63 -9.05 -16.36 6.02
CA PHE A 63 -10.11 -16.20 7.00
C PHE A 63 -11.28 -17.17 6.79
N ASP A 64 -11.16 -18.14 5.89
CA ASP A 64 -12.19 -19.15 5.60
C ASP A 64 -13.58 -18.52 5.37
N LEU A 65 -13.62 -17.47 4.55
CA LEU A 65 -14.84 -16.75 4.25
C LEU A 65 -15.79 -17.64 3.46
N SER A 66 -17.05 -17.63 3.85
CA SER A 66 -18.11 -18.46 3.28
C SER A 66 -19.43 -17.72 3.33
N GLU A 67 -20.49 -18.32 2.81
CA GLU A 67 -21.84 -17.74 2.89
C GLU A 67 -22.27 -17.45 4.33
N ASN A 68 -21.78 -18.24 5.28
CA ASN A 68 -22.06 -18.14 6.71
C ASN A 68 -21.02 -17.31 7.50
N LYS A 69 -19.90 -16.92 6.87
CA LYS A 69 -18.84 -16.12 7.49
C LYS A 69 -18.45 -14.97 6.58
N ARG A 70 -18.94 -13.77 6.91
CA ARG A 70 -18.76 -12.56 6.11
C ARG A 70 -17.73 -11.64 6.76
N MET A 71 -16.99 -10.92 5.92
CA MET A 71 -16.04 -9.89 6.33
C MET A 71 -16.40 -8.57 5.65
N LEU A 72 -16.40 -7.48 6.40
CA LEU A 72 -16.61 -6.13 5.87
C LEU A 72 -15.27 -5.43 5.68
N PHE A 73 -14.98 -5.02 4.45
CA PHE A 73 -13.80 -4.20 4.14
C PHE A 73 -14.19 -2.72 4.14
N VAL A 74 -13.46 -1.93 4.93
CA VAL A 74 -13.54 -0.47 4.89
C VAL A 74 -12.37 0.05 4.05
N LEU A 75 -12.67 0.59 2.87
CA LEU A 75 -11.68 1.04 1.90
C LEU A 75 -11.87 2.52 1.57
N HIS A 76 -10.78 3.22 1.28
CA HIS A 76 -10.86 4.59 0.74
C HIS A 76 -11.30 4.57 -0.73
N LYS A 77 -11.69 5.73 -1.30
CA LYS A 77 -12.18 5.78 -2.69
C LYS A 77 -11.04 5.98 -3.71
N ALA A 78 -10.17 4.97 -3.87
CA ALA A 78 -9.20 4.97 -4.95
C ALA A 78 -9.77 4.37 -6.24
N ASN A 79 -9.26 4.83 -7.38
CA ASN A 79 -9.64 4.34 -8.71
C ASN A 79 -9.26 2.86 -8.99
N TRP A 80 -8.67 2.16 -8.02
CA TRP A 80 -8.16 0.79 -8.16
C TRP A 80 -8.71 -0.19 -7.12
N HIS A 81 -9.54 0.29 -6.17
CA HIS A 81 -10.43 -0.58 -5.41
C HIS A 81 -11.62 -0.96 -6.27
#